data_AF-A0A1H8D2D2-F1
#
_entry.id   AF-A0A1H8D2D2-F1
#
_cell.length_a   1.000
_cell.length_b   1.000
_cell.length_c   1.000
_cell.angle_alpha   90.00
_cell.angle_beta   90.00
_cell.angle_gamma   90.00
#
_symmetry.space_group_name_H-M   'P 1'
#
loop_
_entity.id
_entity.type
_entity.pdbx_description
1 polymer ?
#
loop_
_entity_poly.entity_id
_entity_poly.type
_entity_poly.pdbx_seq_one_letter_code
_entity_poly.pdbx_strand_id
1 'polypeptide(L)'
;MPVKIKSVERRSPAQKAGIAAGETLHKINGNKIVDVLDYRFYMTDEHLDVEVEDISGKLRHIHITKQEYDDLGLDFETYLMDRQHTCKNKCVFCFVDQMPPNMRDTLYVKDDDSRMSFLFGNYITLTNLTDEDIDRIIKMRISPINVSVHSTNPELRVTLMKNPNAAASLRYLKRLAEHDIKINTQLVLCPQLNDGKELERSITDLAELFPAVESIACVPVGITKYRDGLFHLRPYTKAEAQQVIDTIHEYSDRFLKEHGDRIVYPADEFFLLAQMPIPNEEYYGEFDQLENGVGLLAMLKQEFAEALADAHDSGKKRSVTIATGVAAGEFIKDLAAQAQSKYKQLKCQVEVIQNDYFGENITVAGLITGTDLIAQLKGKNLGEEVLITSAMLRHEQDKFLDDFTIEQVEQALGVKLTVVDNDGYELLGSILNEDLWADA
;
A
#
# COMPACT_ATOMS: atom_id res chain seq x y z
N MET A 1 18.95 8.56 16.47
CA MET A 1 20.30 8.04 16.84
C MET A 1 21.39 8.87 16.15
N PRO A 2 22.71 8.72 16.42
CA PRO A 2 23.73 9.31 15.54
C PRO A 2 23.62 8.71 14.13
N VAL A 3 23.59 9.56 13.11
CA VAL A 3 23.40 9.20 11.71
C VAL A 3 24.74 8.77 11.11
N LYS A 4 25.03 7.47 11.17
CA LYS A 4 26.33 6.94 10.81
C LYS A 4 26.42 6.58 9.33
N ILE A 5 27.47 7.09 8.68
CA ILE A 5 27.74 6.90 7.25
C ILE A 5 28.32 5.51 7.03
N LYS A 6 27.64 4.68 6.24
CA LYS A 6 28.02 3.32 5.90
C LYS A 6 28.97 3.27 4.71
N SER A 7 28.63 3.98 3.64
CA SER A 7 29.45 4.10 2.44
C SER A 7 29.35 5.50 1.85
N VAL A 8 30.35 5.85 1.05
CA VAL A 8 30.40 7.09 0.28
C VAL A 8 30.61 6.71 -1.18
N GLU A 9 29.73 7.18 -2.05
CA GLU A 9 29.78 6.87 -3.47
C GLU A 9 31.06 7.39 -4.14
N ARG A 10 31.53 6.69 -5.18
CA ARG A 10 32.72 7.11 -5.92
C ARG A 10 32.42 8.34 -6.76
N ARG A 11 33.32 9.32 -6.71
CA ARG A 11 33.24 10.61 -7.43
C ARG A 11 32.10 11.52 -6.96
N SER A 12 31.45 11.21 -5.84
CA SER A 12 30.41 12.04 -5.25
C SER A 12 30.95 13.34 -4.66
N PRO A 13 30.10 14.36 -4.45
CA PRO A 13 30.48 15.59 -3.75
C PRO A 13 31.06 15.31 -2.36
N ALA A 14 30.46 14.37 -1.60
CA ALA A 14 30.94 14.01 -0.27
C ALA A 14 32.34 13.38 -0.29
N GLN A 15 32.63 12.49 -1.25
CA GLN A 15 33.97 11.92 -1.39
C GLN A 15 35.00 12.99 -1.72
N LYS A 16 34.69 13.90 -2.66
CA LYS A 16 35.58 15.01 -3.04
C LYS A 16 35.87 15.94 -1.86
N ALA A 17 34.89 16.13 -0.98
CA ALA A 17 35.01 16.92 0.24
C ALA A 17 35.73 16.17 1.39
N GLY A 18 36.10 14.91 1.18
CA GLY A 18 36.86 14.10 2.13
C GLY A 18 36.02 13.50 3.24
N ILE A 19 34.71 13.30 3.04
CA ILE A 19 33.86 12.51 3.93
C ILE A 19 34.17 11.02 3.74
N ALA A 20 34.25 10.28 4.84
CA ALA A 20 34.62 8.87 4.85
C ALA A 20 33.55 8.01 5.52
N ALA A 21 33.51 6.73 5.12
CA ALA A 21 32.69 5.72 5.78
C ALA A 21 33.10 5.57 7.25
N GLY A 22 32.12 5.39 8.13
CA GLY A 22 32.29 5.26 9.58
C GLY A 22 32.13 6.58 10.35
N GLU A 23 32.12 7.73 9.67
CA GLU A 23 31.84 9.03 10.28
C GLU A 23 30.35 9.21 10.59
N THR A 24 30.02 10.16 11.47
CA THR A 24 28.64 10.48 11.85
C THR A 24 28.25 11.87 11.34
N LEU A 25 27.14 11.95 10.62
CA LEU A 25 26.54 13.21 10.18
C LEU A 25 25.73 13.84 11.31
N HIS A 26 25.99 15.11 11.63
CA HIS A 26 25.28 15.84 12.69
C HIS A 26 24.39 16.95 12.17
N LYS A 27 24.91 17.80 11.28
CA LYS A 27 24.17 18.95 10.74
C LYS A 27 24.45 19.19 9.26
N ILE A 28 23.46 19.77 8.59
CA ILE A 28 23.61 20.41 7.29
C ILE A 28 23.00 21.81 7.39
N ASN A 29 23.75 22.84 6.98
CA ASN A 29 23.34 24.24 7.02
C ASN A 29 22.83 24.69 8.40
N GLY A 30 23.49 24.20 9.46
CA GLY A 30 23.14 24.49 10.86
C GLY A 30 21.90 23.74 11.38
N ASN A 31 21.21 22.95 10.54
CA ASN A 31 20.08 22.13 10.94
C ASN A 31 20.55 20.73 11.32
N LYS A 32 20.06 20.22 12.45
CA LYS A 32 20.36 18.87 12.92
C LYS A 32 19.75 17.82 11.98
N ILE A 33 20.54 16.81 11.63
CA ILE A 33 20.08 15.66 10.85
C ILE A 33 19.74 14.53 11.82
N VAL A 34 18.45 14.22 11.95
CA VAL A 34 17.97 13.15 12.83
C VAL A 34 17.62 11.89 12.04
N ASP A 35 17.16 12.06 10.80
CA ASP A 35 16.78 10.96 9.92
C ASP A 35 16.95 11.32 8.42
N VAL A 36 16.46 10.40 7.56
CA VAL A 36 16.51 10.52 6.11
C VAL A 36 15.75 11.70 5.53
N LEU A 37 14.68 12.16 6.17
CA LEU A 37 13.93 13.32 5.68
C LEU A 37 14.72 14.60 5.90
N ASP A 38 15.35 14.76 7.07
CA ASP A 38 16.21 15.91 7.32
C ASP A 38 17.37 15.93 6.33
N TYR A 39 18.00 14.77 6.10
CA TYR A 39 19.09 14.65 5.15
C TYR A 39 18.66 15.05 3.74
N ARG A 40 17.60 14.44 3.22
CA ARG A 40 17.09 14.73 1.86
C ARG A 40 16.64 16.17 1.70
N PHE A 41 16.09 16.78 2.75
CA PHE A 41 15.62 18.15 2.70
C PHE A 41 16.76 19.16 2.75
N TYR A 42 17.67 19.05 3.73
CA TYR A 42 18.74 20.03 3.88
C TYR A 42 19.90 19.83 2.89
N MET A 43 20.00 18.67 2.24
CA MET A 43 21.00 18.46 1.19
C MET A 43 20.63 19.12 -0.14
N THR A 44 19.42 19.66 -0.35
CA THR A 44 19.03 20.16 -1.68
C THR A 44 19.85 21.37 -2.13
N ASP A 45 20.32 22.19 -1.19
CA ASP A 45 21.03 23.45 -1.47
C ASP A 45 22.35 23.23 -2.24
N GLU A 46 22.75 24.23 -3.04
CA GLU A 46 24.02 24.22 -3.78
C GLU A 46 25.24 24.32 -2.87
N HIS A 47 25.12 25.09 -1.79
CA HIS A 47 26.17 25.35 -0.81
C HIS A 47 25.81 24.76 0.54
N LEU A 48 26.57 23.78 0.97
CA LEU A 48 26.30 23.01 2.18
C LEU A 48 27.43 23.20 3.20
N ASP A 49 27.08 23.63 4.41
CA ASP A 49 27.91 23.51 5.61
C ASP A 49 27.54 22.21 6.33
N VAL A 50 28.43 21.22 6.25
CA VAL A 50 28.20 19.89 6.78
C VAL A 50 29.05 19.69 8.04
N GLU A 51 28.39 19.42 9.16
CA GLU A 51 29.04 19.06 10.42
C GLU A 51 29.08 17.53 10.55
N VAL A 52 30.28 16.95 10.54
CA VAL A 52 30.50 15.50 10.73
C VAL A 52 31.42 15.24 11.92
N GLU A 53 31.27 14.09 12.56
CA GLU A 53 32.13 13.59 13.63
C GLU A 53 32.94 12.41 13.11
N ASP A 54 34.26 12.48 13.27
CA ASP A 54 35.14 11.38 12.89
C ASP A 54 35.07 10.19 13.86
N ILE A 55 35.73 9.07 13.51
CA ILE A 55 35.76 7.86 14.34
C ILE A 55 36.43 8.06 15.71
N SER A 56 37.14 9.18 15.93
CA SER A 56 37.78 9.54 17.19
C SER A 56 36.91 10.44 18.07
N GLY A 57 35.74 10.85 17.58
CA GLY A 57 34.80 11.73 18.25
C GLY A 57 35.06 13.22 18.03
N LYS A 58 35.88 13.58 17.03
CA LYS A 58 36.20 14.98 16.73
C LYS A 58 35.24 15.53 15.68
N LEU A 59 34.56 16.63 16.02
CA LEU A 59 33.71 17.36 15.10
C LEU A 59 34.53 18.17 14.08
N ARG A 60 34.08 18.14 12.83
CA ARG A 60 34.64 18.91 11.71
C ARG A 60 33.52 19.49 10.84
N HIS A 61 33.73 20.72 10.38
CA HIS A 61 32.86 21.39 9.42
C HIS A 61 33.47 21.29 8.03
N ILE A 62 32.64 20.97 7.05
CA ILE A 62 33.04 20.76 5.67
C ILE A 62 32.10 21.57 4.78
N HIS A 63 32.67 22.40 3.92
CA HIS A 63 31.91 23.10 2.91
C HIS A 63 31.88 22.27 1.62
N ILE A 64 30.68 21.97 1.14
CA ILE A 64 30.45 21.22 -0.10
C ILE A 64 29.68 22.11 -1.06
N THR A 65 30.15 22.17 -2.31
CA THR A 65 29.43 22.81 -3.41
C THR A 65 29.03 21.75 -4.42
N LYS A 66 27.75 21.71 -4.78
CA LYS A 66 27.14 20.80 -5.76
C LYS A 66 26.06 21.54 -6.55
N GLN A 67 25.47 20.92 -7.57
CA GLN A 67 24.29 21.51 -8.20
C GLN A 67 23.08 21.38 -7.27
N GLU A 68 22.08 22.24 -7.48
CA GLU A 68 20.81 22.14 -6.77
C GLU A 68 20.21 20.74 -7.00
N TYR A 69 19.69 20.12 -5.94
CA TYR A 69 19.13 18.75 -5.95
C TYR A 69 20.10 17.58 -6.20
N ASP A 70 21.38 17.83 -6.53
CA ASP A 70 22.38 16.74 -6.61
C ASP A 70 22.48 15.99 -5.27
N ASP A 71 22.66 14.67 -5.32
CA ASP A 71 22.97 13.89 -4.12
C ASP A 71 24.41 14.18 -3.64
N LEU A 72 24.61 14.15 -2.32
CA LEU A 72 25.94 14.15 -1.72
C LEU A 72 26.67 12.81 -1.94
N GLY A 73 25.93 11.73 -2.17
CA GLY A 73 26.44 10.36 -2.35
C GLY A 73 26.88 9.73 -1.03
N LEU A 74 26.06 9.90 0.01
CA LEU A 74 26.23 9.26 1.32
C LEU A 74 25.19 8.15 1.50
N ASP A 75 25.66 6.96 1.82
CA ASP A 75 24.82 5.84 2.24
C ASP A 75 24.89 5.66 3.75
N PHE A 76 23.77 5.26 4.36
CA PHE A 76 23.66 5.09 5.81
C PHE A 76 23.38 3.63 6.22
N GLU A 77 23.62 3.30 7.49
CA GLU A 77 23.43 1.93 8.00
C GLU A 77 21.98 1.47 7.94
N THR A 78 21.02 2.37 8.21
CA THR A 78 19.59 2.13 8.05
C THR A 78 19.01 3.12 7.05
N TYR A 79 18.06 2.67 6.23
CA TYR A 79 17.39 3.54 5.24
C TYR A 79 16.75 4.76 5.90
N LEU A 80 16.15 4.56 7.08
CA LEU A 80 15.52 5.63 7.86
C LEU A 80 16.51 6.51 8.63
N MET A 81 17.80 6.14 8.69
CA MET A 81 18.83 6.81 9.49
C MET A 81 18.54 6.85 11.00
N ASP A 82 17.48 6.17 11.44
CA ASP A 82 17.12 5.86 12.82
C ASP A 82 16.46 4.47 12.91
N ARG A 83 16.09 4.05 14.12
CA ARG A 83 15.22 2.87 14.32
C ARG A 83 13.79 3.18 13.85
N GLN A 84 13.13 2.19 13.26
CA GLN A 84 11.72 2.27 12.88
C GLN A 84 10.85 2.40 14.13
N HIS A 85 9.91 3.35 14.13
CA HIS A 85 8.98 3.53 15.23
C HIS A 85 7.80 2.57 15.07
N THR A 86 7.61 1.70 16.06
CA THR A 86 6.53 0.71 16.03
C THR A 86 5.20 1.28 16.54
N CYS A 87 4.10 0.88 15.92
CA CYS A 87 2.74 1.21 16.34
C CYS A 87 2.49 0.84 17.81
N LYS A 88 1.96 1.79 18.59
CA LYS A 88 1.57 1.54 20.00
C LYS A 88 0.09 1.16 20.13
N ASN A 89 -0.66 1.15 19.03
CA ASN A 89 -2.07 0.81 19.03
C ASN A 89 -2.30 -0.70 19.17
N LYS A 90 -3.43 -1.05 19.76
CA LYS A 90 -3.92 -2.43 19.89
C LYS A 90 -5.32 -2.52 19.30
N CYS A 91 -5.42 -2.08 18.05
CA CYS A 91 -6.71 -1.94 17.37
C CYS A 91 -7.49 -3.26 17.42
N VAL A 92 -8.80 -3.19 17.63
CA VAL A 92 -9.69 -4.37 17.65
C VAL A 92 -9.61 -5.17 16.34
N PHE A 93 -9.26 -4.49 15.24
CA PHE A 93 -9.09 -5.01 13.88
C PHE A 93 -7.63 -5.13 13.42
N CYS A 94 -6.64 -5.02 14.33
CA CYS A 94 -5.23 -5.05 13.95
C CYS A 94 -4.88 -6.35 13.20
N PHE A 95 -4.48 -6.24 11.93
CA PHE A 95 -4.12 -7.40 11.09
C PHE A 95 -2.87 -8.13 11.61
N VAL A 96 -1.90 -7.39 12.12
CA VAL A 96 -0.66 -7.95 12.69
C VAL A 96 -0.94 -8.82 13.93
N ASP A 97 -1.89 -8.44 14.79
CA ASP A 97 -2.26 -9.22 15.99
C ASP A 97 -2.94 -10.55 15.65
N GLN A 98 -3.42 -10.71 14.42
CA GLN A 98 -4.10 -11.91 13.92
C GLN A 98 -3.28 -12.65 12.85
N MET A 99 -1.97 -12.42 12.81
CA MET A 99 -1.09 -13.13 11.89
C MET A 99 -0.91 -14.60 12.32
N PRO A 100 -0.82 -15.54 11.36
CA PRO A 100 -0.46 -16.92 11.64
C PRO A 100 0.89 -17.01 12.38
N PRO A 101 1.14 -18.02 13.22
CA PRO A 101 2.47 -18.23 13.80
C PRO A 101 3.48 -18.72 12.74
N ASN A 102 4.77 -18.52 13.01
CA ASN A 102 5.91 -18.97 12.16
C ASN A 102 5.95 -18.36 10.75
N MET A 103 5.40 -17.17 10.57
CA MET A 103 5.67 -16.33 9.42
C MET A 103 7.01 -15.62 9.60
N ARG A 104 7.52 -14.97 8.55
CA ARG A 104 8.72 -14.14 8.64
C ARG A 104 8.60 -13.05 9.71
N ASP A 105 9.68 -12.82 10.45
CA ASP A 105 9.71 -11.90 11.61
C ASP A 105 9.24 -10.47 11.28
N THR A 106 9.53 -9.99 10.07
CA THR A 106 9.18 -8.64 9.63
C THR A 106 7.68 -8.38 9.55
N LEU A 107 6.86 -9.42 9.33
CA LEU A 107 5.40 -9.29 9.27
C LEU A 107 4.75 -9.05 10.64
N TYR A 108 5.44 -9.37 11.73
CA TYR A 108 4.94 -9.15 13.09
C TYR A 108 5.27 -7.76 13.63
N VAL A 109 5.99 -6.94 12.85
CA VAL A 109 6.30 -5.56 13.21
C VAL A 109 5.11 -4.69 12.84
N LYS A 110 4.49 -4.05 13.84
CA LYS A 110 3.46 -3.05 13.58
C LYS A 110 4.11 -1.74 13.17
N ASP A 111 3.96 -1.35 11.92
CA ASP A 111 4.45 -0.06 11.43
C ASP A 111 3.46 1.07 11.74
N ASP A 112 3.97 2.23 12.14
CA ASP A 112 3.23 3.50 12.36
C ASP A 112 4.22 4.68 12.31
N ASP A 113 5.23 4.57 11.46
CA ASP A 113 6.30 5.55 11.31
C ASP A 113 5.92 6.61 10.25
N SER A 114 5.82 7.87 10.65
CA SER A 114 5.42 8.98 9.76
C SER A 114 6.35 9.16 8.57
N ARG A 115 7.62 8.76 8.70
CA ARG A 115 8.58 8.82 7.60
C ARG A 115 8.24 7.82 6.51
N MET A 116 7.67 6.67 6.88
CA MET A 116 7.21 5.67 5.92
C MET A 116 5.94 6.12 5.22
N SER A 117 5.12 6.96 5.86
CA SER A 117 3.96 7.57 5.20
C SER A 117 4.37 8.46 4.04
N PHE A 118 5.37 9.31 4.24
CA PHE A 118 5.87 10.16 3.16
C PHE A 118 6.73 9.42 2.14
N LEU A 119 7.62 8.53 2.59
CA LEU A 119 8.58 7.88 1.69
C LEU A 119 7.99 6.71 0.91
N PHE A 120 6.95 6.05 1.44
CA PHE A 120 6.39 4.81 0.91
C PHE A 120 4.86 4.77 0.91
N GLY A 121 4.17 5.87 1.23
CA GLY A 121 2.71 5.89 1.22
C GLY A 121 2.06 5.11 2.38
N ASN A 122 2.81 4.69 3.40
CA ASN A 122 2.24 3.96 4.54
C ASN A 122 1.22 4.81 5.30
N TYR A 123 0.18 4.17 5.83
CA TYR A 123 -0.81 4.87 6.64
C TYR A 123 -0.35 5.01 8.09
N ILE A 124 -0.42 6.22 8.63
CA ILE A 124 -0.13 6.51 10.05
C ILE A 124 -1.38 6.85 10.83
N THR A 125 -1.37 6.58 12.13
CA THR A 125 -2.51 6.81 13.02
C THR A 125 -2.50 8.18 13.70
N LEU A 126 -1.40 8.92 13.56
CA LEU A 126 -1.08 10.16 14.29
C LEU A 126 -0.93 9.99 15.81
N THR A 127 -1.19 8.81 16.37
CA THR A 127 -1.18 8.57 17.82
C THR A 127 0.22 8.48 18.42
N ASN A 128 1.20 8.22 17.57
CA ASN A 128 2.61 8.14 17.92
C ASN A 128 3.36 9.46 17.75
N LEU A 129 2.73 10.48 17.15
CA LEU A 129 3.36 11.76 16.83
C LEU A 129 3.30 12.74 17.99
N THR A 130 4.33 13.57 18.11
CA THR A 130 4.37 14.72 19.01
C THR A 130 4.02 16.02 18.28
N ASP A 131 3.86 17.11 19.03
CA ASP A 131 3.62 18.42 18.43
C ASP A 131 4.82 18.85 17.56
N GLU A 132 6.06 18.49 17.94
CA GLU A 132 7.28 18.73 17.17
C GLU A 132 7.33 17.95 15.86
N ASP A 133 6.85 16.69 15.84
CA ASP A 133 6.77 15.91 14.60
C ASP A 133 5.83 16.58 13.59
N ILE A 134 4.72 17.13 14.07
CA ILE A 134 3.75 17.85 13.22
C ILE A 134 4.33 19.19 12.75
N ASP A 135 5.00 19.94 13.62
CA ASP A 135 5.72 21.16 13.23
C ASP A 135 6.75 20.90 12.14
N ARG A 136 7.42 19.74 12.23
CA ARG A 136 8.40 19.32 11.23
C ARG A 136 7.75 18.99 9.90
N ILE A 137 6.65 18.24 9.90
CA ILE A 137 5.83 17.98 8.71
C ILE A 137 5.44 19.30 8.01
N ILE A 138 4.94 20.26 8.78
CA ILE A 138 4.50 21.58 8.28
C ILE A 138 5.69 22.36 7.72
N LYS A 139 6.80 22.45 8.47
CA LYS A 139 8.01 23.16 8.05
C LYS A 139 8.55 22.64 6.73
N MET A 140 8.53 21.31 6.55
CA MET A 140 9.07 20.63 5.38
C MET A 140 8.04 20.49 4.25
N ARG A 141 6.79 20.89 4.47
CA ARG A 141 5.66 20.71 3.53
C ARG A 141 5.54 19.28 3.03
N ILE A 142 5.68 18.32 3.95
CA ILE A 142 5.52 16.89 3.68
C ILE A 142 4.06 16.64 3.33
N SER A 143 3.78 16.38 2.04
CA SER A 143 2.44 16.29 1.46
C SER A 143 2.49 15.43 0.18
N PRO A 144 1.49 14.57 -0.09
CA PRO A 144 0.38 14.20 0.79
C PRO A 144 0.81 13.32 1.97
N ILE A 145 -0.05 13.21 2.99
CA ILE A 145 0.11 12.29 4.14
C ILE A 145 -1.07 11.34 4.20
N ASN A 146 -0.78 10.05 4.39
CA ASN A 146 -1.77 9.00 4.49
C ASN A 146 -2.10 8.69 5.96
N VAL A 147 -3.35 8.88 6.37
CA VAL A 147 -3.79 8.81 7.77
C VAL A 147 -4.90 7.77 7.99
N SER A 148 -4.62 6.77 8.83
CA SER A 148 -5.63 5.84 9.33
C SER A 148 -6.43 6.48 10.48
N VAL A 149 -7.60 7.03 10.14
CA VAL A 149 -8.49 7.74 11.07
C VAL A 149 -9.37 6.76 11.84
N HIS A 150 -9.99 5.83 11.12
CA HIS A 150 -10.95 4.80 11.56
C HIS A 150 -12.27 5.33 12.18
N SER A 151 -12.24 6.42 12.93
CA SER A 151 -13.42 7.13 13.43
C SER A 151 -13.03 8.53 13.88
N THR A 152 -13.88 9.53 13.62
CA THR A 152 -13.71 10.90 14.17
C THR A 152 -14.37 11.07 15.54
N ASN A 153 -15.14 10.08 16.01
CA ASN A 153 -15.70 10.05 17.34
C ASN A 153 -14.61 9.75 18.38
N PRO A 154 -14.25 10.71 19.28
CA PRO A 154 -13.11 10.53 20.17
C PRO A 154 -13.19 9.29 21.07
N GLU A 155 -14.37 8.99 21.61
CA GLU A 155 -14.57 7.85 22.52
C GLU A 155 -14.51 6.51 21.77
N LEU A 156 -15.15 6.45 20.61
CA LEU A 156 -15.11 5.28 19.74
C LEU A 156 -13.71 5.04 19.20
N ARG A 157 -12.98 6.09 18.80
CA ARG A 157 -11.61 5.98 18.30
C ARG A 157 -10.67 5.40 19.36
N VAL A 158 -10.78 5.84 20.62
CA VAL A 158 -10.04 5.24 21.75
C VAL A 158 -10.40 3.76 21.93
N THR A 159 -11.68 3.42 21.81
CA THR A 159 -12.17 2.03 21.94
C THR A 159 -11.64 1.14 20.82
N LEU A 160 -11.76 1.58 19.56
CA LEU A 160 -11.30 0.87 18.37
C LEU A 160 -9.80 0.63 18.40
N MET A 161 -9.01 1.65 18.75
CA MET A 161 -7.55 1.60 18.71
C MET A 161 -6.92 1.06 20.00
N LYS A 162 -7.72 0.95 21.08
CA LYS A 162 -7.27 0.67 22.45
C LYS A 162 -6.08 1.54 22.86
N ASN A 163 -6.12 2.82 22.52
CA ASN A 163 -5.08 3.80 22.80
C ASN A 163 -5.69 5.09 23.37
N PRO A 164 -5.33 5.51 24.60
CA PRO A 164 -5.87 6.73 25.21
C PRO A 164 -5.51 8.01 24.45
N ASN A 165 -4.40 8.01 23.69
CA ASN A 165 -3.98 9.16 22.90
C ASN A 165 -4.77 9.31 21.58
N ALA A 166 -5.57 8.30 21.20
CA ALA A 166 -6.30 8.31 19.93
C ALA A 166 -7.30 9.47 19.82
N ALA A 167 -8.01 9.80 20.90
CA ALA A 167 -8.90 10.97 20.89
C ALA A 167 -8.11 12.27 20.61
N ALA A 168 -7.01 12.47 21.33
CA ALA A 168 -6.25 13.71 21.32
C ALA A 168 -5.50 13.95 20.00
N SER A 169 -5.12 12.89 19.27
CA SER A 169 -4.37 13.02 18.01
C SER A 169 -5.23 13.48 16.82
N LEU A 170 -6.57 13.46 16.92
CA LEU A 170 -7.45 14.04 15.90
C LEU A 170 -7.19 15.55 15.68
N ARG A 171 -6.65 16.25 16.69
CA ARG A 171 -6.27 17.67 16.55
C ARG A 171 -5.22 17.89 15.46
N TYR A 172 -4.39 16.89 15.18
CA TYR A 172 -3.32 16.98 14.20
C TYR A 172 -3.86 17.03 12.77
N LEU A 173 -4.98 16.38 12.47
CA LEU A 173 -5.65 16.52 11.17
C LEU A 173 -6.00 17.99 10.89
N LYS A 174 -6.58 18.68 11.88
CA LYS A 174 -6.93 20.10 11.77
C LYS A 174 -5.69 20.97 11.58
N ARG A 175 -4.65 20.75 12.39
CA ARG A 175 -3.40 21.50 12.29
C ARG A 175 -2.70 21.31 10.94
N LEU A 176 -2.69 20.09 10.40
CA LEU A 176 -2.14 19.81 9.07
C LEU A 176 -2.96 20.52 7.97
N ALA A 177 -4.30 20.46 8.08
CA ALA A 177 -5.20 21.11 7.15
C ALA A 177 -5.08 22.65 7.15
N GLU A 178 -4.93 23.27 8.32
CA GLU A 178 -4.69 24.72 8.48
C GLU A 178 -3.39 25.20 7.81
N HIS A 179 -2.48 24.29 7.49
CA HIS A 179 -1.19 24.56 6.84
C HIS A 179 -1.11 24.01 5.40
N ASP A 180 -2.26 23.74 4.78
CA ASP A 180 -2.38 23.27 3.39
C ASP A 180 -1.63 21.96 3.08
N ILE A 181 -1.42 21.12 4.09
CA ILE A 181 -0.90 19.76 3.88
C ILE A 181 -2.03 18.89 3.34
N LYS A 182 -1.80 18.20 2.22
CA LYS A 182 -2.76 17.25 1.64
C LYS A 182 -2.82 15.97 2.46
N ILE A 183 -4.03 15.46 2.69
CA ILE A 183 -4.32 14.35 3.57
C ILE A 183 -5.23 13.36 2.86
N ASN A 184 -4.73 12.15 2.77
CA ASN A 184 -5.48 10.97 2.36
C ASN A 184 -5.86 10.19 3.62
N THR A 185 -7.12 9.83 3.77
CA THR A 185 -7.60 9.19 4.99
C THR A 185 -8.17 7.81 4.72
N GLN A 186 -8.05 6.92 5.71
CA GLN A 186 -8.58 5.58 5.66
C GLN A 186 -9.48 5.29 6.87
N LEU A 187 -10.62 4.68 6.60
CA LEU A 187 -11.57 4.13 7.56
C LEU A 187 -11.64 2.61 7.37
N VAL A 188 -11.11 1.86 8.35
CA VAL A 188 -11.30 0.40 8.42
C VAL A 188 -12.62 0.15 9.13
N LEU A 189 -13.62 -0.25 8.36
CA LEU A 189 -14.99 -0.41 8.85
C LEU A 189 -15.17 -1.80 9.47
N CYS A 190 -15.72 -1.80 10.68
CA CYS A 190 -16.04 -2.99 11.44
C CYS A 190 -17.56 -3.00 11.67
N PRO A 191 -18.25 -4.10 11.30
CA PRO A 191 -19.70 -4.17 11.45
C PRO A 191 -20.15 -3.84 12.87
N GLN A 192 -21.13 -2.95 13.00
CA GLN A 192 -21.75 -2.52 14.27
C GLN A 192 -20.83 -1.72 15.22
N LEU A 193 -19.65 -1.30 14.76
CA LEU A 193 -18.74 -0.47 15.56
C LEU A 193 -18.63 0.95 15.01
N ASN A 194 -18.14 1.10 13.77
CA ASN A 194 -17.87 2.37 13.12
C ASN A 194 -18.52 2.48 11.73
N ASP A 195 -19.57 1.71 11.48
CA ASP A 195 -20.44 1.81 10.33
C ASP A 195 -21.71 2.63 10.63
N GLY A 196 -22.63 2.72 9.65
CA GLY A 196 -23.90 3.44 9.80
C GLY A 196 -23.70 4.89 10.22
N LYS A 197 -24.30 5.29 11.34
CA LYS A 197 -24.25 6.69 11.82
C LYS A 197 -22.86 7.16 12.21
N GLU A 198 -21.99 6.26 12.67
CA GLU A 198 -20.60 6.61 12.99
C GLU A 198 -19.76 6.79 11.73
N LEU A 199 -20.08 6.08 10.66
CA LEU A 199 -19.50 6.30 9.33
C LEU A 199 -19.95 7.65 8.77
N GLU A 200 -21.25 7.93 8.75
CA GLU A 200 -21.81 9.23 8.30
C GLU A 200 -21.14 10.41 9.02
N ARG A 201 -20.98 10.29 10.35
CA ARG A 201 -20.27 11.28 11.16
C ARG A 201 -18.83 11.43 10.70
N SER A 202 -18.09 10.34 10.56
CA SER A 202 -16.67 10.37 10.20
C SER A 202 -16.44 10.97 8.81
N ILE A 203 -17.30 10.65 7.84
CA ILE A 203 -17.26 11.24 6.51
C ILE A 203 -17.53 12.75 6.58
N THR A 204 -18.55 13.16 7.34
CA THR A 204 -18.90 14.59 7.49
C THR A 204 -17.78 15.38 8.14
N ASP A 205 -17.27 14.91 9.28
CA ASP A 205 -16.22 15.57 10.05
C ASP A 205 -14.91 15.70 9.24
N LEU A 206 -14.59 14.71 8.39
CA LEU A 206 -13.42 14.75 7.52
C LEU A 206 -13.62 15.69 6.32
N ALA A 207 -14.82 15.71 5.74
CA ALA A 207 -15.14 16.61 4.63
C ALA A 207 -15.10 18.09 5.03
N GLU A 208 -15.31 18.44 6.31
CA GLU A 208 -15.10 19.81 6.81
C GLU A 208 -13.65 20.30 6.64
N LEU A 209 -12.69 19.38 6.44
CA LEU A 209 -11.28 19.69 6.23
C LEU A 209 -10.90 19.75 4.73
N PHE A 210 -11.87 19.63 3.81
CA PHE A 210 -11.63 19.88 2.39
C PHE A 210 -11.20 21.35 2.16
N PRO A 211 -10.22 21.65 1.29
CA PRO A 211 -9.56 20.77 0.33
C PRO A 211 -8.25 20.12 0.83
N ALA A 212 -7.96 20.19 2.13
CA ALA A 212 -6.78 19.54 2.69
C ALA A 212 -6.98 18.02 2.80
N VAL A 213 -8.13 17.57 3.28
CA VAL A 213 -8.54 16.16 3.10
C VAL A 213 -9.06 16.00 1.68
N GLU A 214 -8.29 15.33 0.83
CA GLU A 214 -8.61 15.14 -0.59
C GLU A 214 -9.28 13.80 -0.87
N SER A 215 -8.99 12.77 -0.07
CA SER A 215 -9.59 11.45 -0.24
C SER A 215 -9.82 10.69 1.07
N ILE A 216 -10.92 9.93 1.11
CA ILE A 216 -11.39 9.13 2.22
C ILE A 216 -11.70 7.71 1.71
N ALA A 217 -10.78 6.77 1.92
CA ALA A 217 -10.99 5.36 1.62
C ALA A 217 -11.72 4.63 2.75
N CYS A 218 -12.80 3.94 2.41
CA CYS A 218 -13.55 3.09 3.32
C CYS A 218 -13.31 1.62 2.95
N VAL A 219 -12.61 0.88 3.82
CA VAL A 219 -12.22 -0.53 3.58
C VAL A 219 -12.91 -1.45 4.58
N PRO A 220 -13.35 -2.66 4.20
CA PRO A 220 -13.90 -3.62 5.15
C PRO A 220 -12.78 -4.21 6.03
N VAL A 221 -13.13 -4.66 7.24
CA VAL A 221 -12.16 -5.32 8.12
C VAL A 221 -11.75 -6.70 7.60
N GLY A 222 -10.43 -6.92 7.47
CA GLY A 222 -9.85 -8.24 7.21
C GLY A 222 -9.82 -9.11 8.48
N ILE A 223 -10.33 -10.34 8.38
CA ILE A 223 -10.47 -11.26 9.52
C ILE A 223 -9.85 -12.62 9.17
N THR A 224 -8.77 -12.98 9.86
CA THR A 224 -8.15 -14.30 9.74
C THR A 224 -8.77 -15.29 10.74
N LYS A 225 -8.45 -16.58 10.61
CA LYS A 225 -8.81 -17.60 11.60
C LYS A 225 -7.96 -17.54 12.88
N TYR A 226 -6.87 -16.78 12.90
CA TYR A 226 -5.93 -16.67 14.04
C TYR A 226 -6.27 -15.50 14.95
N ARG A 227 -7.49 -15.49 15.51
CA ARG A 227 -7.99 -14.39 16.35
C ARG A 227 -8.33 -14.78 17.79
N ASP A 228 -7.81 -15.92 18.25
CA ASP A 228 -8.07 -16.40 19.60
C ASP A 228 -7.59 -15.39 20.65
N GLY A 229 -8.50 -14.97 21.54
CA GLY A 229 -8.23 -13.97 22.59
C GLY A 229 -8.28 -12.51 22.13
N LEU A 230 -8.55 -12.24 20.85
CA LEU A 230 -8.77 -10.88 20.33
C LEU A 230 -10.23 -10.44 20.48
N PHE A 231 -10.49 -9.16 20.20
CA PHE A 231 -11.85 -8.65 20.16
C PHE A 231 -12.65 -9.39 19.08
N HIS A 232 -13.87 -9.82 19.44
CA HIS A 232 -14.73 -10.57 18.53
C HIS A 232 -15.19 -9.67 17.39
N LEU A 233 -14.81 -10.04 16.17
CA LEU A 233 -15.21 -9.39 14.93
C LEU A 233 -15.81 -10.45 14.00
N ARG A 234 -16.68 -10.00 13.11
CA ARG A 234 -17.28 -10.80 12.04
C ARG A 234 -17.14 -10.07 10.71
N PRO A 235 -17.12 -10.78 9.57
CA PRO A 235 -17.13 -10.14 8.27
C PRO A 235 -18.47 -9.44 8.01
N TYR A 236 -18.46 -8.53 7.04
CA TYR A 236 -19.67 -7.94 6.49
C TYR A 236 -20.50 -8.98 5.76
N THR A 237 -21.83 -8.91 5.91
CA THR A 237 -22.74 -9.63 5.02
C THR A 237 -22.95 -8.85 3.71
N LYS A 238 -23.43 -9.53 2.66
CA LYS A 238 -23.80 -8.89 1.38
C LYS A 238 -24.72 -7.67 1.57
N ALA A 239 -25.71 -7.78 2.45
CA ALA A 239 -26.68 -6.71 2.70
C ALA A 239 -26.06 -5.51 3.43
N GLU A 240 -25.15 -5.76 4.37
CA GLU A 240 -24.46 -4.68 5.10
C GLU A 240 -23.40 -4.01 4.21
N ALA A 241 -22.70 -4.76 3.36
CA ALA A 241 -21.79 -4.20 2.36
C ALA A 241 -22.54 -3.25 1.41
N GLN A 242 -23.74 -3.65 0.94
CA GLN A 242 -24.60 -2.77 0.15
C GLN A 242 -24.98 -1.49 0.90
N GLN A 243 -25.36 -1.59 2.17
CA GLN A 243 -25.71 -0.41 2.98
C GLN A 243 -24.54 0.55 3.15
N VAL A 244 -23.32 0.02 3.32
CA VAL A 244 -22.09 0.84 3.37
C VAL A 244 -21.86 1.56 2.04
N ILE A 245 -21.97 0.85 0.91
CA ILE A 245 -21.85 1.46 -0.42
C ILE A 245 -22.90 2.55 -0.63
N ASP A 246 -24.17 2.27 -0.31
CA ASP A 246 -25.26 3.23 -0.46
C ASP A 246 -25.01 4.50 0.36
N THR A 247 -24.54 4.33 1.61
CA THR A 247 -24.15 5.46 2.48
C THR A 247 -23.02 6.25 1.84
N ILE A 248 -21.95 5.59 1.38
CA ILE A 248 -20.81 6.28 0.78
C ILE A 248 -21.22 6.99 -0.52
N HIS A 249 -22.04 6.37 -1.36
CA HIS A 249 -22.55 6.97 -2.60
C HIS A 249 -23.38 8.22 -2.35
N GLU A 250 -24.22 8.24 -1.31
CA GLU A 250 -24.98 9.44 -0.94
C GLU A 250 -24.07 10.64 -0.69
N TYR A 251 -22.98 10.43 0.07
CA TYR A 251 -22.01 11.47 0.40
C TYR A 251 -21.11 11.82 -0.79
N SER A 252 -20.63 10.79 -1.51
CA SER A 252 -19.79 10.92 -2.70
C SER A 252 -20.49 11.74 -3.80
N ASP A 253 -21.77 11.45 -4.09
CA ASP A 253 -22.58 12.22 -5.04
C ASP A 253 -22.89 13.65 -4.56
N ARG A 254 -22.96 13.86 -3.24
CA ARG A 254 -23.12 15.19 -2.64
C ARG A 254 -21.84 16.01 -2.82
N PHE A 255 -20.69 15.45 -2.46
CA PHE A 255 -19.40 16.11 -2.59
C PHE A 255 -19.04 16.41 -4.05
N LEU A 256 -19.39 15.52 -4.98
CA LEU A 256 -19.20 15.80 -6.41
C LEU A 256 -19.93 17.08 -6.85
N LYS A 257 -21.10 17.37 -6.28
CA LYS A 257 -21.87 18.60 -6.57
C LYS A 257 -21.31 19.82 -5.82
N GLU A 258 -20.83 19.64 -4.59
CA GLU A 258 -20.38 20.72 -3.70
C GLU A 258 -18.93 21.16 -3.97
N HIS A 259 -18.07 20.21 -4.32
CA HIS A 259 -16.62 20.37 -4.43
C HIS A 259 -16.10 20.10 -5.85
N GLY A 260 -16.91 19.49 -6.71
CA GLY A 260 -16.46 19.02 -8.03
C GLY A 260 -15.72 17.68 -7.97
N ASP A 261 -15.64 17.06 -6.80
CA ASP A 261 -14.94 15.80 -6.55
C ASP A 261 -15.67 14.97 -5.49
N ARG A 262 -15.58 13.65 -5.60
CA ARG A 262 -16.26 12.66 -4.76
C ARG A 262 -15.64 12.52 -3.38
N ILE A 263 -14.32 12.64 -3.26
CA ILE A 263 -13.49 12.61 -2.04
C ILE A 263 -13.71 11.44 -1.04
N VAL A 264 -14.72 10.59 -1.21
CA VAL A 264 -14.99 9.42 -0.37
C VAL A 264 -15.38 8.24 -1.25
N TYR A 265 -14.74 7.10 -1.00
CA TYR A 265 -14.81 5.92 -1.85
C TYR A 265 -14.87 4.63 -1.01
N PRO A 266 -15.76 3.69 -1.33
CA PRO A 266 -15.64 2.32 -0.85
C PRO A 266 -14.52 1.61 -1.61
N ALA A 267 -13.76 0.76 -0.91
CA ALA A 267 -12.85 -0.17 -1.57
C ALA A 267 -13.58 -1.16 -2.48
N ASP A 268 -12.87 -1.66 -3.49
CA ASP A 268 -13.36 -2.64 -4.47
C ASP A 268 -13.95 -3.88 -3.77
N GLU A 269 -13.38 -4.27 -2.63
CA GLU A 269 -13.85 -5.39 -1.82
C GLU A 269 -15.32 -5.22 -1.36
N PHE A 270 -15.78 -4.00 -1.07
CA PHE A 270 -17.19 -3.79 -0.74
C PHE A 270 -18.11 -4.13 -1.92
N PHE A 271 -17.76 -3.72 -3.14
CA PHE A 271 -18.55 -4.03 -4.33
C PHE A 271 -18.59 -5.55 -4.58
N LEU A 272 -17.46 -6.24 -4.39
CA LEU A 272 -17.38 -7.69 -4.51
C LEU A 272 -18.24 -8.40 -3.45
N LEU A 273 -18.17 -7.97 -2.19
CA LEU A 273 -19.00 -8.49 -1.10
C LEU A 273 -20.50 -8.26 -1.35
N ALA A 274 -20.85 -7.08 -1.86
CA ALA A 274 -22.21 -6.72 -2.25
C ALA A 274 -22.67 -7.41 -3.56
N GLN A 275 -21.77 -8.08 -4.28
CA GLN A 275 -21.99 -8.63 -5.62
C GLN A 275 -22.53 -7.58 -6.59
N MET A 276 -21.95 -6.39 -6.53
CA MET A 276 -22.22 -5.27 -7.41
C MET A 276 -21.14 -5.17 -8.50
N PRO A 277 -21.45 -4.60 -9.66
CA PRO A 277 -20.42 -4.28 -10.64
C PRO A 277 -19.43 -3.27 -10.06
N ILE A 278 -18.15 -3.44 -10.39
CA ILE A 278 -17.13 -2.42 -10.14
C ILE A 278 -17.43 -1.19 -11.01
N PRO A 279 -17.44 0.04 -10.43
CA PRO A 279 -17.53 1.28 -11.20
C PRO A 279 -16.44 1.42 -12.27
N ASN A 280 -16.68 2.26 -13.27
CA ASN A 280 -15.66 2.63 -14.26
C ASN A 280 -14.65 3.63 -13.67
N GLU A 281 -13.56 3.91 -14.39
CA GLU A 281 -12.49 4.81 -13.92
C GLU A 281 -12.99 6.21 -13.53
N GLU A 282 -14.00 6.75 -14.20
CA GLU A 282 -14.47 8.13 -13.95
C GLU A 282 -15.07 8.28 -12.55
N TYR A 283 -15.42 7.16 -11.91
CA TYR A 283 -15.83 7.14 -10.52
C TYR A 283 -14.67 7.44 -9.56
N TYR A 284 -13.44 7.06 -9.90
CA TYR A 284 -12.28 7.08 -8.99
C TYR A 284 -11.38 8.31 -9.15
N GLY A 285 -11.57 9.11 -10.20
CA GLY A 285 -10.75 10.30 -10.45
C GLY A 285 -9.29 9.94 -10.69
N GLU A 286 -8.38 10.49 -9.92
CA GLU A 286 -6.93 10.29 -10.05
C GLU A 286 -6.39 9.04 -9.33
N PHE A 287 -7.27 8.17 -8.81
CA PHE A 287 -6.89 6.93 -8.14
C PHE A 287 -5.95 7.10 -6.92
N ASP A 288 -6.17 8.13 -6.09
CA ASP A 288 -5.34 8.44 -4.91
C ASP A 288 -5.25 7.33 -3.84
N GLN A 289 -6.03 6.25 -3.99
CA GLN A 289 -6.31 5.26 -2.95
C GLN A 289 -6.08 3.80 -3.40
N LEU A 290 -5.27 3.57 -4.45
CA LEU A 290 -4.95 2.22 -4.94
C LEU A 290 -4.40 1.31 -3.83
N GLU A 291 -3.54 1.84 -2.95
CA GLU A 291 -2.97 1.13 -1.80
C GLU A 291 -4.04 0.63 -0.80
N ASN A 292 -5.22 1.25 -0.80
CA ASN A 292 -6.38 0.85 0.01
C ASN A 292 -7.37 -0.05 -0.74
N GLY A 293 -7.00 -0.51 -1.93
CA GLY A 293 -7.87 -1.33 -2.77
C GLY A 293 -9.06 -0.57 -3.32
N VAL A 294 -8.92 0.74 -3.54
CA VAL A 294 -9.95 1.58 -4.17
C VAL A 294 -9.56 1.78 -5.63
N GLY A 295 -10.31 1.18 -6.56
CA GLY A 295 -10.12 1.38 -8.01
C GLY A 295 -9.14 0.42 -8.69
N LEU A 296 -8.49 -0.50 -7.97
CA LEU A 296 -7.54 -1.47 -8.54
C LEU A 296 -8.15 -2.30 -9.67
N LEU A 297 -9.38 -2.79 -9.49
CA LEU A 297 -10.09 -3.59 -10.47
C LEU A 297 -10.63 -2.74 -11.63
N ALA A 298 -11.01 -1.49 -11.36
CA ALA A 298 -11.48 -0.59 -12.40
C ALA A 298 -10.34 -0.22 -13.36
N MET A 299 -9.17 0.14 -12.81
CA MET A 299 -7.96 0.45 -13.56
C MET A 299 -7.51 -0.76 -14.40
N LEU A 300 -7.38 -1.94 -13.76
CA LEU A 300 -7.00 -3.17 -14.45
C LEU A 300 -7.97 -3.53 -15.59
N LYS A 301 -9.28 -3.37 -15.38
CA LYS A 301 -10.30 -3.66 -16.40
C LYS A 301 -10.12 -2.76 -17.62
N GLN A 302 -9.84 -1.48 -17.39
CA GLN A 302 -9.70 -0.50 -18.45
C GLN A 302 -8.44 -0.74 -19.27
N GLU A 303 -7.28 -0.81 -18.62
CA GLU A 303 -6.01 -1.10 -19.26
C GLU A 303 -6.09 -2.42 -20.05
N PHE A 304 -6.77 -3.44 -19.50
CA PHE A 304 -6.94 -4.71 -20.17
C PHE A 304 -7.83 -4.60 -21.42
N ALA A 305 -8.86 -3.75 -21.38
CA ALA A 305 -9.72 -3.51 -22.53
C ALA A 305 -9.00 -2.73 -23.64
N GLU A 306 -8.16 -1.76 -23.28
CA GLU A 306 -7.30 -1.02 -24.20
C GLU A 306 -6.24 -1.93 -24.83
N ALA A 307 -5.55 -2.72 -24.00
CA ALA A 307 -4.64 -3.78 -24.43
C ALA A 307 -5.32 -4.76 -25.40
N LEU A 308 -6.57 -5.16 -25.10
CA LEU A 308 -7.38 -5.99 -25.97
C LEU A 308 -7.82 -5.29 -27.25
N ALA A 309 -7.87 -3.96 -27.33
CA ALA A 309 -8.15 -3.26 -28.58
C ALA A 309 -6.92 -3.27 -29.48
N ASP A 310 -5.76 -2.99 -28.89
CA ASP A 310 -4.48 -2.79 -29.57
C ASP A 310 -3.84 -4.09 -30.07
N ALA A 311 -3.92 -5.17 -29.29
CA ALA A 311 -3.17 -6.39 -29.57
C ALA A 311 -3.63 -7.14 -30.84
N HIS A 312 -2.67 -7.65 -31.62
CA HIS A 312 -2.94 -8.46 -32.82
C HIS A 312 -3.06 -9.97 -32.51
N ASP A 313 -3.84 -10.70 -33.31
CA ASP A 313 -3.94 -12.16 -33.20
C ASP A 313 -2.83 -12.84 -33.99
N SER A 314 -1.85 -13.41 -33.29
CA SER A 314 -0.76 -14.18 -33.89
C SER A 314 -1.19 -15.58 -34.36
N GLY A 315 -2.39 -16.04 -33.99
CA GLY A 315 -2.92 -17.36 -34.29
C GLY A 315 -2.22 -18.50 -33.57
N LYS A 316 -1.31 -18.22 -32.62
CA LYS A 316 -0.61 -19.25 -31.85
C LYS A 316 -1.55 -19.95 -30.89
N LYS A 317 -1.38 -21.27 -30.77
CA LYS A 317 -2.05 -22.06 -29.75
C LYS A 317 -1.36 -21.83 -28.42
N ARG A 318 -2.16 -21.54 -27.40
CA ARG A 318 -1.65 -21.31 -26.06
C ARG A 318 -2.58 -21.84 -25.00
N SER A 319 -2.05 -22.51 -23.98
CA SER A 319 -2.80 -22.91 -22.79
C SER A 319 -2.12 -22.38 -21.53
N VAL A 320 -2.81 -21.56 -20.76
CA VAL A 320 -2.28 -20.92 -19.55
C VAL A 320 -3.31 -20.99 -18.41
N THR A 321 -2.85 -20.90 -17.17
CA THR A 321 -3.71 -20.81 -15.99
C THR A 321 -3.41 -19.54 -15.22
N ILE A 322 -4.42 -18.77 -14.82
CA ILE A 322 -4.29 -17.68 -13.86
C ILE A 322 -4.74 -18.20 -12.49
N ALA A 323 -3.91 -18.05 -11.47
CA ALA A 323 -4.30 -18.31 -10.09
C ALA A 323 -4.58 -16.99 -9.36
N THR A 324 -5.74 -16.87 -8.73
CA THR A 324 -6.17 -15.64 -8.04
C THR A 324 -7.01 -15.93 -6.80
N GLY A 325 -7.21 -14.93 -5.96
CA GLY A 325 -8.05 -15.01 -4.77
C GLY A 325 -9.55 -15.06 -5.08
N VAL A 326 -10.31 -15.53 -4.10
CA VAL A 326 -11.78 -15.64 -4.16
C VAL A 326 -12.45 -14.32 -4.56
N ALA A 327 -11.97 -13.20 -4.02
CA ALA A 327 -12.55 -11.88 -4.24
C ALA A 327 -12.56 -11.51 -5.74
N ALA A 328 -11.41 -11.62 -6.40
CA ALA A 328 -11.25 -11.26 -7.82
C ALA A 328 -11.58 -12.42 -8.78
N GLY A 329 -11.97 -13.60 -8.28
CA GLY A 329 -12.11 -14.81 -9.08
C GLY A 329 -13.06 -14.68 -10.28
N GLU A 330 -14.25 -14.12 -10.07
CA GLU A 330 -15.21 -13.90 -11.17
C GLU A 330 -14.78 -12.76 -12.10
N PHE A 331 -14.15 -11.72 -11.56
CA PHE A 331 -13.62 -10.61 -12.35
C PHE A 331 -12.52 -11.08 -13.32
N ILE A 332 -11.54 -11.85 -12.84
CA ILE A 332 -10.45 -12.38 -13.68
C ILE A 332 -10.97 -13.42 -14.68
N LYS A 333 -11.99 -14.21 -14.32
CA LYS A 333 -12.67 -15.10 -15.29
C LYS A 333 -13.30 -14.33 -16.44
N ASP A 334 -13.91 -13.18 -16.16
CA ASP A 334 -14.49 -12.32 -17.20
C ASP A 334 -13.40 -11.81 -18.15
N LEU A 335 -12.29 -11.26 -17.62
CA LEU A 335 -11.16 -10.83 -18.45
C LEU A 335 -10.57 -11.96 -19.30
N ALA A 336 -10.36 -13.14 -18.70
CA ALA A 336 -9.89 -14.33 -19.40
C ALA A 336 -10.89 -14.81 -20.49
N ALA A 337 -12.20 -14.65 -20.26
CA ALA A 337 -13.22 -14.97 -21.25
C ALA A 337 -13.23 -13.98 -22.42
N GLN A 338 -13.04 -12.69 -22.15
CA GLN A 338 -12.90 -11.65 -23.19
C GLN A 338 -11.68 -11.95 -24.09
N ALA A 339 -10.52 -12.28 -23.49
CA ALA A 339 -9.33 -12.68 -24.24
C ALA A 339 -9.59 -13.93 -25.10
N GLN A 340 -10.17 -15.00 -24.54
CA GLN A 340 -10.49 -16.21 -25.32
C GLN A 340 -11.54 -15.97 -26.41
N SER A 341 -12.42 -14.99 -26.23
CA SER A 341 -13.36 -14.58 -27.28
C SER A 341 -12.63 -13.95 -28.46
N LYS A 342 -11.61 -13.12 -28.23
CA LYS A 342 -10.79 -12.53 -29.29
C LYS A 342 -9.83 -13.55 -29.91
N TYR A 343 -9.11 -14.32 -29.09
CA TYR A 343 -8.05 -15.26 -29.51
C TYR A 343 -8.55 -16.71 -29.46
N LYS A 344 -9.06 -17.24 -30.57
CA LYS A 344 -9.72 -18.57 -30.60
C LYS A 344 -8.82 -19.76 -30.30
N GLN A 345 -7.50 -19.59 -30.40
CA GLN A 345 -6.50 -20.62 -30.11
C GLN A 345 -5.94 -20.52 -28.68
N LEU A 346 -6.41 -19.54 -27.89
CA LEU A 346 -6.10 -19.37 -26.48
C LEU A 346 -7.03 -20.24 -25.62
N LYS A 347 -6.45 -20.96 -24.67
CA LYS A 347 -7.13 -21.58 -23.54
C LYS A 347 -6.58 -20.96 -22.26
N CYS A 348 -7.34 -20.05 -21.66
CA CYS A 348 -6.99 -19.40 -20.41
C CYS A 348 -7.92 -19.91 -19.30
N GLN A 349 -7.37 -20.68 -18.37
CA GLN A 349 -8.08 -21.21 -17.21
C GLN A 349 -7.88 -20.27 -16.03
N VAL A 350 -8.89 -20.11 -15.17
CA VAL A 350 -8.77 -19.34 -13.93
C VAL A 350 -9.05 -20.25 -12.75
N GLU A 351 -8.04 -20.44 -11.91
CA GLU A 351 -8.11 -21.23 -10.69
C GLU A 351 -8.26 -20.28 -9.51
N VAL A 352 -9.41 -20.36 -8.85
CA VAL A 352 -9.72 -19.55 -7.66
C VAL A 352 -9.21 -20.28 -6.43
N ILE A 353 -8.24 -19.67 -5.76
CA ILE A 353 -7.53 -20.26 -4.62
C ILE A 353 -8.22 -19.81 -3.33
N GLN A 354 -8.65 -20.79 -2.54
CA GLN A 354 -9.16 -20.56 -1.18
C GLN A 354 -7.98 -20.31 -0.24
N ASN A 355 -8.13 -19.36 0.70
CA ASN A 355 -7.08 -19.11 1.68
C ASN A 355 -7.22 -20.04 2.88
N ASP A 356 -6.75 -21.28 2.77
CA ASP A 356 -6.79 -22.22 3.88
C ASP A 356 -5.78 -21.84 4.95
N TYR A 357 -4.67 -21.20 4.57
CA TYR A 357 -3.60 -20.80 5.48
C TYR A 357 -4.05 -19.76 6.50
N PHE A 358 -4.56 -18.61 6.06
CA PHE A 358 -5.12 -17.53 6.89
C PHE A 358 -6.59 -17.73 7.26
N GLY A 359 -7.33 -18.58 6.54
CA GLY A 359 -8.75 -18.86 6.72
C GLY A 359 -9.63 -18.23 5.62
N GLU A 360 -10.76 -18.88 5.34
CA GLU A 360 -11.64 -18.61 4.18
C GLU A 360 -12.22 -17.19 4.11
N ASN A 361 -12.23 -16.45 5.23
CA ASN A 361 -12.65 -15.05 5.25
C ASN A 361 -11.63 -14.12 4.55
N ILE A 362 -10.39 -14.58 4.35
CA ILE A 362 -9.39 -13.87 3.58
C ILE A 362 -9.52 -14.28 2.11
N THR A 363 -10.01 -13.34 1.30
CA THR A 363 -10.41 -13.62 -0.09
C THR A 363 -9.53 -12.92 -1.13
N VAL A 364 -8.68 -11.98 -0.71
CA VAL A 364 -7.79 -11.21 -1.57
C VAL A 364 -6.59 -12.03 -2.06
N ALA A 365 -6.12 -11.74 -3.27
CA ALA A 365 -5.01 -12.47 -3.88
C ALA A 365 -3.69 -12.27 -3.12
N GLY A 366 -3.43 -11.05 -2.60
CA GLY A 366 -2.15 -10.73 -1.97
C GLY A 366 -1.86 -11.43 -0.64
N LEU A 367 -2.80 -12.21 -0.12
CA LEU A 367 -2.63 -13.02 1.09
C LEU A 367 -2.60 -14.53 0.80
N ILE A 368 -2.63 -14.93 -0.48
CA ILE A 368 -2.46 -16.33 -0.87
C ILE A 368 -1.01 -16.76 -0.61
N THR A 369 -0.84 -17.92 0.01
CA THR A 369 0.47 -18.48 0.31
C THR A 369 0.95 -19.46 -0.75
N GLY A 370 2.26 -19.74 -0.78
CA GLY A 370 2.81 -20.80 -1.62
C GLY A 370 2.21 -22.17 -1.25
N THR A 371 1.96 -22.40 0.05
CA THR A 371 1.27 -23.58 0.56
C THR A 371 -0.13 -23.74 -0.04
N ASP A 372 -0.95 -22.68 -0.06
CA ASP A 372 -2.31 -22.73 -0.62
C ASP A 372 -2.28 -23.05 -2.12
N LEU A 373 -1.37 -22.40 -2.88
CA LEU A 373 -1.18 -22.65 -4.31
C LEU A 373 -0.80 -24.10 -4.57
N ILE A 374 0.21 -24.63 -3.88
CA ILE A 374 0.65 -26.01 -4.06
C ILE A 374 -0.48 -26.99 -3.74
N ALA A 375 -1.17 -26.79 -2.61
CA ALA A 375 -2.23 -27.69 -2.17
C ALA A 375 -3.38 -27.78 -3.19
N GLN A 376 -3.73 -26.66 -3.83
CA GLN A 376 -4.91 -26.58 -4.70
C GLN A 376 -4.61 -26.75 -6.19
N LEU A 377 -3.38 -26.54 -6.64
CA LEU A 377 -3.01 -26.65 -8.06
C LEU A 377 -2.28 -27.96 -8.40
N LYS A 378 -1.65 -28.63 -7.43
CA LYS A 378 -0.87 -29.83 -7.69
C LYS A 378 -1.71 -30.95 -8.31
N GLY A 379 -1.22 -31.50 -9.43
CA GLY A 379 -1.88 -32.58 -10.16
C GLY A 379 -3.00 -32.13 -11.11
N LYS A 380 -3.28 -30.82 -11.21
CA LYS A 380 -4.18 -30.27 -12.24
C LYS A 380 -3.47 -30.08 -13.58
N ASN A 381 -4.24 -29.94 -14.64
CA ASN A 381 -3.72 -29.57 -15.97
C ASN A 381 -3.61 -28.04 -16.08
N LEU A 382 -2.44 -27.52 -15.71
CA LEU A 382 -2.16 -26.09 -15.59
C LEU A 382 -1.77 -25.42 -16.92
N GLY A 383 -1.55 -26.20 -17.99
CA GLY A 383 -1.06 -25.67 -19.26
C GLY A 383 0.45 -25.42 -19.25
N GLU A 384 0.88 -24.40 -19.97
CA GLU A 384 2.29 -24.05 -20.21
C GLU A 384 2.90 -23.26 -19.04
N GLU A 385 2.11 -22.38 -18.42
CA GLU A 385 2.52 -21.59 -17.25
C GLU A 385 1.34 -21.25 -16.34
N VAL A 386 1.66 -20.88 -15.09
CA VAL A 386 0.70 -20.32 -14.13
C VAL A 386 1.04 -18.85 -13.92
N LEU A 387 0.07 -17.98 -14.20
CA LEU A 387 0.15 -16.55 -13.93
C LEU A 387 -0.33 -16.28 -12.50
N ILE A 388 0.45 -15.52 -11.74
CA ILE A 388 0.08 -15.01 -10.42
C ILE A 388 0.30 -13.51 -10.37
N THR A 389 -0.50 -12.79 -9.57
CA THR A 389 -0.25 -11.37 -9.33
C THR A 389 0.98 -11.19 -8.44
N SER A 390 1.78 -10.16 -8.72
CA SER A 390 2.91 -9.75 -7.87
C SER A 390 2.49 -9.44 -6.43
N ALA A 391 1.22 -9.08 -6.20
CA ALA A 391 0.68 -8.89 -4.86
C ALA A 391 0.74 -10.16 -3.98
N MET A 392 0.83 -11.37 -4.56
CA MET A 392 1.01 -12.62 -3.78
C MET A 392 2.40 -12.74 -3.15
N LEU A 393 3.35 -11.95 -3.63
CA LEU A 393 4.75 -11.98 -3.22
C LEU A 393 5.07 -10.76 -2.37
N ARG A 394 6.18 -10.84 -1.65
CA ARG A 394 6.76 -9.66 -1.01
C ARG A 394 7.27 -8.66 -2.04
N HIS A 395 7.57 -7.45 -1.58
CA HIS A 395 8.08 -6.36 -2.43
C HIS A 395 9.30 -6.76 -3.28
N GLU A 396 10.21 -7.60 -2.78
CA GLU A 396 11.35 -8.08 -3.56
C GLU A 396 10.99 -9.14 -4.64
N GLN A 397 9.72 -9.51 -4.74
CA GLN A 397 9.12 -10.44 -5.71
C GLN A 397 9.80 -11.81 -5.80
N ASP A 398 10.41 -12.30 -4.72
CA ASP A 398 11.13 -13.57 -4.70
C ASP A 398 10.50 -14.62 -3.75
N LYS A 399 9.58 -14.21 -2.87
CA LYS A 399 8.96 -15.09 -1.86
C LYS A 399 7.50 -14.77 -1.56
N PHE A 400 6.75 -15.82 -1.24
CA PHE A 400 5.41 -15.76 -0.64
C PHE A 400 5.48 -15.43 0.86
N LEU A 401 4.32 -15.16 1.48
CA LEU A 401 4.22 -14.82 2.90
C LEU A 401 4.62 -15.94 3.86
N ASP A 402 4.55 -17.20 3.42
CA ASP A 402 4.92 -18.42 4.14
C ASP A 402 6.37 -18.88 3.82
N ASP A 403 7.22 -17.96 3.34
CA ASP A 403 8.64 -18.15 3.02
C ASP A 403 8.97 -19.12 1.86
N PHE A 404 7.96 -19.66 1.18
CA PHE A 404 8.15 -20.38 -0.07
C PHE A 404 8.73 -19.45 -1.14
N THR A 405 9.71 -19.94 -1.90
CA THR A 405 10.20 -19.24 -3.10
C THR A 405 9.39 -19.62 -4.33
N ILE A 406 9.48 -18.80 -5.37
CA ILE A 406 8.86 -19.11 -6.67
C ILE A 406 9.35 -20.48 -7.16
N GLU A 407 10.65 -20.74 -7.11
CA GLU A 407 11.24 -21.99 -7.61
C GLU A 407 10.72 -23.22 -6.85
N GLN A 408 10.46 -23.09 -5.55
CA GLN A 408 9.88 -24.18 -4.76
C GLN A 408 8.45 -24.51 -5.19
N VAL A 409 7.64 -23.47 -5.48
CA VAL A 409 6.27 -23.67 -5.98
C VAL A 409 6.29 -24.22 -7.40
N GLU A 410 7.14 -23.71 -8.29
CA GLU A 410 7.36 -24.24 -9.64
C GLU A 410 7.75 -25.72 -9.63
N GLN A 411 8.72 -26.10 -8.79
CA GLN A 411 9.13 -27.49 -8.62
C GLN A 411 7.99 -28.38 -8.11
N ALA A 412 7.16 -27.88 -7.19
CA ALA A 412 6.07 -28.65 -6.63
C ALA A 412 4.90 -28.84 -7.61
N LEU A 413 4.66 -27.85 -8.48
CA LEU A 413 3.59 -27.87 -9.48
C LEU A 413 4.05 -28.49 -10.82
N GLY A 414 5.35 -28.49 -11.11
CA GLY A 414 5.91 -28.97 -12.37
C GLY A 414 5.65 -28.05 -13.56
N VAL A 415 5.40 -26.75 -13.30
CA VAL A 415 5.07 -25.74 -14.29
C VAL A 415 5.70 -24.40 -13.89
N LYS A 416 6.06 -23.58 -14.88
CA LYS A 416 6.62 -22.24 -14.64
C LYS A 416 5.57 -21.33 -14.00
N LEU A 417 5.99 -20.50 -13.06
CA LEU A 417 5.22 -19.39 -12.52
C LEU A 417 5.69 -18.10 -13.17
N THR A 418 4.75 -17.30 -13.68
CA THR A 418 5.02 -15.96 -14.19
C THR A 418 4.30 -14.97 -13.29
N VAL A 419 5.07 -14.05 -12.71
CA VAL A 419 4.57 -12.96 -11.88
C VAL A 419 4.13 -11.82 -12.80
N VAL A 420 2.95 -11.27 -12.54
CA VAL A 420 2.33 -10.21 -13.34
C VAL A 420 1.95 -9.07 -12.41
N ASP A 421 2.33 -7.84 -12.73
CA ASP A 421 1.90 -6.68 -11.95
C ASP A 421 0.40 -6.39 -12.19
N ASN A 422 -0.19 -5.53 -11.36
CA ASN A 422 -1.59 -5.11 -11.53
C ASN A 422 -1.71 -4.07 -12.66
N ASP A 423 -1.43 -4.52 -13.88
CA ASP A 423 -1.46 -3.75 -15.11
C ASP A 423 -2.14 -4.58 -16.22
N GLY A 424 -3.10 -3.98 -16.91
CA GLY A 424 -3.89 -4.68 -17.92
C GLY A 424 -3.13 -5.08 -19.19
N TYR A 425 -2.13 -4.29 -19.59
CA TYR A 425 -1.26 -4.59 -20.72
C TYR A 425 -0.32 -5.76 -20.39
N GLU A 426 0.28 -5.76 -19.20
CA GLU A 426 1.11 -6.85 -18.71
C GLU A 426 0.31 -8.14 -18.51
N LEU A 427 -0.92 -8.05 -17.99
CA LEU A 427 -1.77 -9.21 -17.84
C LEU A 427 -2.13 -9.83 -19.19
N LEU A 428 -2.56 -9.03 -20.17
CA LEU A 428 -2.86 -9.55 -21.50
C LEU A 428 -1.60 -10.08 -22.19
N GLY A 429 -0.49 -9.33 -22.11
CA GLY A 429 0.82 -9.73 -22.62
C GLY A 429 1.26 -11.07 -22.04
N SER A 430 1.10 -11.27 -20.74
CA SER A 430 1.41 -12.52 -20.04
C SER A 430 0.41 -13.64 -20.37
N ILE A 431 -0.86 -13.34 -20.67
CA ILE A 431 -1.84 -14.33 -21.16
C ILE A 431 -1.51 -14.79 -22.58
N LEU A 432 -0.83 -13.99 -23.40
CA LEU A 432 -0.47 -14.31 -24.79
C LEU A 432 1.01 -14.73 -25.00
N ASN A 433 1.93 -14.33 -24.12
CA ASN A 433 3.38 -14.59 -24.15
C ASN A 433 4.02 -14.08 -25.43
N GLU A 434 3.71 -12.83 -25.72
CA GLU A 434 4.19 -12.09 -26.86
C GLU A 434 4.51 -10.66 -26.44
N ASP A 435 5.56 -10.09 -27.02
CA ASP A 435 5.71 -8.64 -27.11
C ASP A 435 4.67 -8.14 -28.11
N LEU A 436 3.43 -7.99 -27.64
CA LEU A 436 2.28 -7.60 -28.47
C LEU A 436 2.35 -6.15 -28.96
N TRP A 437 3.30 -5.38 -28.41
CA TRP A 437 3.44 -3.94 -28.57
C TRP A 437 4.56 -3.55 -29.55
N ALA A 438 5.25 -4.52 -30.14
CA ALA A 438 6.25 -4.27 -31.15
C ALA A 438 5.59 -4.06 -32.53
N ASP A 439 5.84 -2.86 -33.08
CA ASP A 439 5.39 -2.29 -34.36
C ASP A 439 3.98 -1.64 -34.37
N ALA A 440 3.92 -0.40 -33.86
CA ALA A 440 3.04 0.66 -34.35
C ALA A 440 3.86 1.78 -35.01
#